data_AF-A8UTH2-F1
#
_entry.id   AF-A8UTH2-F1
#
_cell.length_a   1.000
_cell.length_b   1.000
_cell.length_c   1.000
_cell.angle_alpha   90.00
_cell.angle_beta   90.00
_cell.angle_gamma   90.00
#
_symmetry.space_group_name_H-M   'P 1'
#
loop_
_entity.id
_entity.type
_entity.pdbx_description
1 polymer ?
#
loop_
_entity_poly.entity_id
_entity_poly.type
_entity_poly.pdbx_seq_one_letter_code
_entity_poly.pdbx_strand_id
1 'polypeptide(L)'
;MKHNWEDYKEKVLKLRDIFKKRNEGTETEVEVVLPGEEGYSSEVGVPYVRVRYYVDDHYHERRIDLYEYHLKKDIQDLVNLIEHFVQEFEMEIDQSEYGGG
;
A
#
# COMPACT_ATOMS: atom_id res chain seq x y z
N MET A 1 2.20 -21.78 -4.51
CA MET A 1 3.60 -21.32 -4.62
C MET A 1 4.03 -20.83 -3.24
N LYS A 2 5.22 -21.17 -2.75
CA LYS A 2 5.78 -20.46 -1.60
C LYS A 2 6.34 -19.15 -2.12
N HIS A 3 5.83 -18.03 -1.63
CA HIS A 3 6.36 -16.70 -1.96
C HIS A 3 7.52 -16.40 -1.00
N ASN A 4 8.75 -16.30 -1.50
CA ASN A 4 9.94 -16.07 -0.68
C ASN A 4 10.13 -14.57 -0.38
N TRP A 5 9.07 -13.90 0.09
CA TRP A 5 9.16 -12.47 0.43
C TRP A 5 10.05 -12.23 1.66
N GLU A 6 10.22 -13.24 2.52
CA GLU A 6 11.02 -13.17 3.74
C GLU A 6 12.48 -12.80 3.45
N ASP A 7 13.02 -13.20 2.30
CA ASP A 7 14.36 -12.81 1.81
C ASP A 7 14.49 -11.28 1.62
N TYR A 8 13.36 -10.59 1.50
CA TYR A 8 13.26 -9.14 1.31
C TYR A 8 12.70 -8.41 2.53
N LYS A 9 12.61 -9.08 3.69
CA LYS A 9 11.99 -8.52 4.90
C LYS A 9 12.56 -7.15 5.29
N GLU A 10 13.88 -6.96 5.25
CA GLU A 10 14.50 -5.67 5.56
C GLU A 10 14.03 -4.55 4.62
N LYS A 11 13.84 -4.86 3.33
CA LYS A 11 13.32 -3.90 2.33
C LYS A 11 11.87 -3.55 2.63
N VAL A 12 11.05 -4.53 3.01
CA VAL A 12 9.64 -4.32 3.40
C VAL A 12 9.54 -3.45 4.66
N LEU A 13 10.39 -3.69 5.66
CA LEU A 13 10.46 -2.86 6.87
C LEU A 13 10.89 -1.42 6.55
N LYS A 14 11.89 -1.25 5.67
CA LYS A 14 12.31 0.07 5.20
C LYS A 14 11.19 0.80 4.45
N LEU A 15 10.43 0.09 3.62
CA LEU A 15 9.26 0.61 2.93
C LEU A 15 8.19 1.10 3.91
N ARG A 16 7.92 0.32 4.95
CA ARG A 16 7.01 0.70 6.04
C ARG A 16 7.42 2.00 6.72
N ASP A 17 8.70 2.14 7.05
CA ASP A 17 9.22 3.35 7.69
C ASP A 17 9.15 4.58 6.78
N ILE A 18 9.26 4.39 5.45
CA ILE A 18 9.10 5.47 4.46
C ILE A 18 7.66 5.97 4.46
N PHE A 19 6.68 5.08 4.34
CA PHE A 19 5.27 5.48 4.27
C PHE A 19 4.72 5.97 5.61
N LYS A 20 5.14 5.38 6.74
CA LYS A 20 4.74 5.84 8.07
C LYS A 20 5.06 7.32 8.30
N LYS A 21 6.19 7.81 7.80
CA LYS A 21 6.60 9.23 7.92
C LYS A 21 5.83 10.17 6.99
N ARG A 22 5.18 9.64 5.96
CA ARG A 22 4.47 10.42 4.93
C ARG A 22 2.99 10.62 5.24
N ASN A 23 2.40 9.77 6.08
CA ASN A 23 0.98 9.85 6.45
C ASN A 23 0.64 11.06 7.32
N GLU A 24 1.61 11.82 7.81
CA GLU A 24 1.36 13.00 8.65
C GLU A 24 0.78 14.15 7.82
N GLY A 25 -0.50 14.46 8.04
CA GLY A 25 -1.18 15.62 7.44
C GLY A 25 -1.75 15.38 6.04
N THR A 26 -1.87 14.12 5.61
CA THR A 26 -2.47 13.73 4.33
C THR A 26 -3.86 13.14 4.50
N GLU A 27 -4.71 13.28 3.49
CA GLU A 27 -6.02 12.59 3.39
C GLU A 27 -5.87 11.12 3.00
N THR A 28 -4.64 10.68 2.73
CA THR A 28 -4.30 9.31 2.37
C THR A 28 -3.37 8.71 3.40
N GLU A 29 -3.78 7.61 4.02
CA GLU A 29 -2.97 6.79 4.90
C GLU A 29 -2.44 5.58 4.12
N VAL A 30 -1.12 5.41 4.13
CA VAL A 30 -0.43 4.26 3.50
C VAL A 30 0.27 3.44 4.57
N GLU A 31 -0.17 2.20 4.75
CA GLU A 31 0.35 1.26 5.75
C GLU A 31 0.93 0.02 5.06
N VAL A 32 2.10 -0.44 5.51
CA VAL A 32 2.69 -1.71 5.03
C VAL A 32 2.47 -2.77 6.10
N VAL A 33 1.71 -3.81 5.77
CA VAL A 33 1.29 -4.88 6.69
C VAL A 33 1.98 -6.19 6.32
N LEU A 34 2.61 -6.85 7.31
CA LEU A 34 3.30 -8.11 7.11
C LEU A 34 2.43 -9.32 7.51
N PRO A 35 2.64 -10.50 6.89
CA PRO A 35 2.01 -11.74 7.33
C PRO A 35 2.28 -12.03 8.82
N GLY A 36 1.21 -12.32 9.57
CA GLY A 36 1.27 -12.61 11.00
C GLY A 36 1.21 -11.39 11.92
N GLU A 37 1.15 -10.17 11.39
CA GLU A 37 0.86 -8.96 12.19
C GLU A 37 -0.65 -8.82 12.44
N GLU A 38 -1.02 -8.10 13.50
CA GLU A 38 -2.41 -7.74 13.77
C GLU A 38 -2.98 -6.92 12.61
N GLY A 39 -4.20 -7.24 12.18
CA GLY A 39 -4.82 -6.60 11.02
C GLY A 39 -4.37 -7.16 9.67
N TYR A 40 -3.52 -8.19 9.62
CA TYR A 40 -3.23 -8.94 8.39
C TYR A 40 -4.45 -9.76 7.94
N SER A 41 -4.89 -9.60 6.69
CA SER A 41 -6.11 -10.22 6.16
C SER A 41 -5.94 -10.88 4.78
N SER A 42 -4.70 -11.09 4.32
CA SER A 42 -4.44 -11.71 3.02
C SER A 42 -4.28 -13.23 3.13
N GLU A 43 -5.00 -13.99 2.31
CA GLU A 43 -4.88 -15.45 2.23
C GLU A 43 -3.60 -15.90 1.49
N VAL A 44 -2.92 -14.96 0.83
CA VAL A 44 -1.77 -15.22 -0.06
C VAL A 44 -0.47 -15.43 0.73
N GLY A 45 -0.39 -14.92 1.96
CA GLY A 45 0.81 -15.07 2.80
C GLY A 45 1.99 -14.18 2.38
N VAL A 46 1.74 -13.10 1.64
CA VAL A 46 2.71 -12.05 1.30
C VAL A 46 2.38 -10.73 2.02
N PRO A 47 3.37 -9.86 2.26
CA PRO A 47 3.11 -8.51 2.74
C PRO A 47 2.29 -7.73 1.72
N TYR A 48 1.59 -6.71 2.19
CA TYR A 48 0.80 -5.83 1.33
C TYR A 48 0.85 -4.39 1.80
N VAL A 49 0.54 -3.47 0.90
CA VAL A 49 0.26 -2.07 1.23
C VAL A 49 -1.25 -1.91 1.35
N ARG A 50 -1.70 -1.37 2.48
CA ARG A 50 -3.05 -0.88 2.70
C ARG A 50 -3.04 0.61 2.45
N VAL A 51 -3.93 1.07 1.57
CA VAL A 51 -4.14 2.48 1.28
C VAL A 51 -5.55 2.82 1.72
N ARG A 52 -5.70 3.81 2.60
CA ARG A 52 -7.00 4.39 2.96
C ARG A 52 -7.03 5.84 2.50
N TYR A 53 -7.98 6.17 1.65
CA TYR A 53 -8.23 7.55 1.22
C TYR A 53 -9.51 8.03 1.89
N TYR A 54 -9.39 9.08 2.70
CA TYR A 54 -10.48 9.63 3.51
C TYR A 54 -11.20 10.73 2.72
N VAL A 55 -12.52 10.58 2.56
CA VAL A 55 -13.40 11.52 1.85
C VAL A 55 -14.56 11.85 2.77
N ASP A 56 -14.68 13.12 3.14
CA ASP A 56 -15.68 13.62 4.09
C ASP A 56 -15.74 12.77 5.39
N ASP A 57 -16.82 11.99 5.59
CA ASP A 57 -17.09 11.19 6.78
C ASP A 57 -16.79 9.67 6.60
N HIS A 58 -16.25 9.26 5.45
CA HIS A 58 -15.88 7.86 5.19
C HIS A 58 -14.48 7.72 4.59
N TYR A 59 -14.06 6.47 4.38
CA TYR A 59 -12.82 6.18 3.67
C TYR A 59 -13.03 5.05 2.67
N HIS A 60 -12.26 5.11 1.58
CA HIS A 60 -12.10 4.02 0.65
C HIS A 60 -10.79 3.30 0.95
N GLU A 61 -10.79 1.97 0.91
CA GLU A 61 -9.60 1.16 1.17
C GLU A 61 -9.22 0.32 -0.05
N ARG A 62 -7.93 0.32 -0.38
CA ARG A 62 -7.34 -0.54 -1.42
C ARG A 62 -6.13 -1.30 -0.87
N ARG A 63 -5.99 -2.54 -1.30
CA ARG A 63 -4.85 -3.41 -0.99
C ARG A 63 -3.96 -3.63 -2.21
N ILE A 64 -2.65 -3.56 -2.02
CA ILE A 64 -1.63 -3.85 -3.03
C ILE A 64 -0.71 -4.95 -2.51
N ASP A 65 -0.87 -6.17 -3.01
CA ASP A 65 -0.07 -7.32 -2.58
C ASP A 65 1.38 -7.24 -3.09
N LEU A 66 2.36 -7.33 -2.19
CA LEU A 66 3.79 -7.21 -2.47
C LEU A 66 4.43 -8.57 -2.75
N TYR A 67 4.17 -9.11 -3.94
CA TYR A 67 4.84 -10.30 -4.44
C TYR A 67 6.36 -10.13 -4.62
N GLU A 68 7.08 -11.25 -4.66
CA GLU A 68 8.54 -11.30 -4.83
C GLU A 68 9.05 -10.48 -6.02
N TYR A 69 8.34 -10.50 -7.16
CA TYR A 69 8.76 -9.75 -8.35
C TYR A 69 8.67 -8.22 -8.17
N HIS A 70 7.79 -7.73 -7.30
CA HIS A 70 7.79 -6.33 -6.87
C HIS A 70 9.00 -6.06 -5.99
N LEU A 71 9.27 -6.94 -5.03
CA LEU A 71 10.36 -6.81 -4.05
C LEU A 71 11.76 -6.94 -4.68
N LYS A 72 11.88 -7.49 -5.89
CA LYS A 72 13.12 -7.48 -6.69
C LYS A 72 13.53 -6.09 -7.18
N LYS A 73 12.58 -5.15 -7.31
CA LYS A 73 12.88 -3.75 -7.62
C LYS A 73 13.73 -3.13 -6.52
N ASP A 74 14.52 -2.11 -6.84
CA ASP A 74 15.14 -1.32 -5.79
C ASP A 74 14.07 -0.57 -4.98
N ILE A 75 14.47 -0.04 -3.84
CA ILE A 75 13.52 0.58 -2.91
C ILE A 75 12.86 1.83 -3.50
N GLN A 76 13.55 2.60 -4.34
CA GLN A 76 13.00 3.82 -4.91
C GLN A 76 11.97 3.47 -5.99
N ASP A 77 12.28 2.50 -6.85
CA ASP A 77 11.33 1.99 -7.85
C ASP A 77 10.08 1.40 -7.21
N LEU A 78 10.23 0.70 -6.07
CA LEU A 78 9.09 0.16 -5.33
C LEU A 78 8.23 1.26 -4.71
N VAL A 79 8.86 2.30 -4.13
CA VAL A 79 8.14 3.47 -3.61
C VAL A 79 7.36 4.16 -4.73
N ASN A 80 8.02 4.44 -5.86
CA ASN A 80 7.39 5.11 -7.00
C ASN A 80 6.21 4.29 -7.56
N LEU A 81 6.34 2.96 -7.60
CA LEU A 81 5.27 2.06 -8.03
C LEU A 81 4.04 2.16 -7.11
N ILE A 82 4.26 2.17 -5.79
CA ILE A 82 3.16 2.27 -4.82
C ILE A 82 2.53 3.65 -4.88
N GLU A 83 3.32 4.72 -4.97
CA GLU A 83 2.80 6.09 -5.14
C GLU A 83 1.93 6.21 -6.39
N HIS A 84 2.35 5.60 -7.50
CA HIS A 84 1.54 5.56 -8.72
C HIS A 84 0.17 4.91 -8.48
N PHE A 85 0.13 3.74 -7.81
CA PHE A 85 -1.14 3.08 -7.48
C PHE A 85 -1.99 3.87 -6.49
N VAL A 86 -1.37 4.61 -5.56
CA VAL A 86 -2.08 5.49 -4.63
C VAL A 86 -2.74 6.64 -5.41
N GLN A 87 -2.01 7.29 -6.31
CA GLN A 87 -2.55 8.37 -7.14
C GLN A 87 -3.68 7.89 -8.06
N GLU A 88 -3.52 6.74 -8.70
CA GLU A 88 -4.59 6.14 -9.52
C GLU A 88 -5.84 5.85 -8.69
N PHE A 89 -5.67 5.39 -7.45
CA PHE A 89 -6.77 5.14 -6.53
C PHE A 89 -7.49 6.42 -6.09
N GLU A 90 -6.74 7.46 -5.70
CA GLU A 90 -7.30 8.78 -5.36
C GLU A 90 -8.13 9.33 -6.54
N MET A 91 -7.57 9.33 -7.75
CA MET A 91 -8.27 9.80 -8.95
C MET A 91 -9.56 9.01 -9.26
N GLU A 92 -9.54 7.69 -9.05
CA GLU A 92 -10.71 6.84 -9.25
C GLU A 92 -11.83 7.17 -8.26
N ILE A 93 -11.47 7.38 -6.99
CA ILE A 93 -12.44 7.78 -5.95
C ILE A 93 -12.97 9.19 -6.21
N ASP A 94 -12.11 10.16 -6.52
CA ASP A 94 -12.54 11.52 -6.85
C ASP A 94 -13.52 11.54 -8.03
N GLN A 95 -13.23 10.75 -9.07
CA GLN A 95 -14.13 10.61 -10.21
C GLN A 95 -15.46 9.95 -9.81
N SER A 96 -15.43 8.94 -8.93
CA SER A 96 -16.64 8.25 -8.49
C SER A 96 -17.51 9.11 -7.57
N GLU A 97 -16.91 9.90 -6.68
CA GLU A 97 -17.61 10.72 -5.68
C GLU A 97 -18.06 12.07 -6.26
N TYR A 98 -17.27 12.69 -7.14
CA TYR A 98 -17.51 14.05 -7.65
C TYR A 98 -17.69 14.14 -9.17
N GLY A 99 -17.35 13.10 -9.93
CA GLY A 99 -17.41 13.08 -11.40
C GLY A 99 -18.78 12.72 -12.00
N GLY A 100 -19.79 12.50 -11.16
CA GLY A 100 -21.17 12.22 -11.59
C GLY A 100 -21.92 13.47 -12.03
N GLY A 101 -21.60 13.97 -13.23
CA GLY A 101 -22.40 14.94 -13.99
C GLY A 101 -23.17 14.28 -15.13
#